data_AF-A0A9C8ZXD1-F1
#
_entry.id   AF-A0A9C8ZXD1-F1
#
_cell.length_a   1.000
_cell.length_b   1.000
_cell.length_c   1.000
_cell.angle_alpha   90.00
_cell.angle_beta   90.00
_cell.angle_gamma   90.00
#
_symmetry.space_group_name_H-M   'P 1'
#
loop_
_entity.id
_entity.type
_entity.pdbx_description
1 polymer ?
#
loop_
_entity_poly.entity_id
_entity_poly.type
_entity_poly.pdbx_seq_one_letter_code
_entity_poly.pdbx_strand_id
1 'polypeptide(L)'
;MEYKVSLNGKLVSVNISQAAQKRLNKMATPLLIETELYFSCLIKKVCHFRETEDVENYTRVKEGLFIHFRATMTRKCSIEDFDKDNTADFPIVKQKPYIPKWVNIDYAGNEWTGEFGYAE
;
A
#
# COMPACT_ATOMS: atom_id res chain seq x y z
N MET A 1 -13.37 11.34 1.50
CA MET A 1 -12.58 12.43 2.13
C MET A 1 -11.15 12.29 1.68
N GLU A 2 -10.53 13.38 1.25
CA GLU A 2 -9.16 13.38 0.73
C GLU A 2 -8.18 13.92 1.78
N TYR A 3 -7.00 13.29 1.86
CA TYR A 3 -5.85 13.72 2.65
C TYR A 3 -4.62 13.83 1.75
N LYS A 4 -3.68 14.72 2.08
CA LYS A 4 -2.39 14.79 1.38
C LYS A 4 -1.27 14.48 2.34
N VAL A 5 -0.42 13.52 1.98
CA VAL A 5 0.71 13.05 2.80
C VAL A 5 2.01 13.04 2.02
N SER A 6 3.14 13.18 2.72
CA SER A 6 4.45 13.02 2.11
C SER A 6 4.98 11.60 2.35
N LEU A 7 5.14 10.81 1.29
CA LEU A 7 5.78 9.49 1.31
C LEU A 7 7.15 9.59 0.65
N ASN A 8 8.21 9.34 1.43
CA ASN A 8 9.62 9.50 1.03
C ASN A 8 9.88 10.76 0.18
N GLY A 9 9.29 11.89 0.59
CA GLY A 9 9.44 13.19 -0.06
C GLY A 9 8.62 13.39 -1.34
N LYS A 10 7.59 12.58 -1.58
CA LYS A 10 6.60 12.77 -2.65
C LYS A 10 5.21 12.96 -2.05
N LEU A 11 4.47 13.93 -2.60
CA LEU A 11 3.10 14.19 -2.18
C LEU A 11 2.16 13.14 -2.78
N VAL A 12 1.34 12.53 -1.94
CA VAL A 12 0.37 11.50 -2.29
C VAL A 12 -1.01 11.90 -1.78
N SER A 13 -2.02 11.84 -2.66
CA SER A 13 -3.43 12.01 -2.29
C SER A 13 -4.01 10.69 -1.78
N VAL A 14 -4.59 10.69 -0.59
CA VAL A 14 -5.22 9.53 0.02
C VAL A 14 -6.72 9.79 0.15
N ASN A 15 -7.52 9.06 -0.62
CA ASN A 15 -8.97 9.16 -0.60
C ASN A 15 -9.56 8.04 0.25
N ILE A 16 -10.36 8.41 1.24
CA ILE A 16 -11.06 7.49 2.13
C ILE A 16 -12.55 7.56 1.82
N SER A 17 -13.16 6.41 1.49
CA SER A 17 -14.60 6.33 1.30
C SER A 17 -15.37 6.66 2.59
N GLN A 18 -16.67 6.91 2.48
CA GLN A 18 -17.51 7.09 3.67
C GLN A 18 -17.59 5.83 4.53
N ALA A 19 -17.62 4.64 3.92
CA ALA A 19 -17.70 3.37 4.64
C ALA A 19 -16.40 3.09 5.42
N ALA A 20 -15.25 3.29 4.76
CA ALA A 20 -13.94 3.25 5.39
C ALA A 20 -13.83 4.24 6.55
N GLN A 21 -14.33 5.47 6.37
CA GLN A 21 -14.27 6.47 7.44
C GLN A 21 -15.08 6.05 8.68
N LYS A 22 -16.28 5.50 8.47
CA LYS A 22 -17.13 4.97 9.55
C LYS A 22 -16.46 3.81 10.27
N ARG A 23 -15.80 2.90 9.54
CA ARG A 23 -15.09 1.76 10.13
C ARG A 23 -13.89 2.24 10.95
N LEU A 24 -13.04 3.12 10.41
CA LEU A 24 -11.87 3.68 11.10
C LEU A 24 -12.24 4.34 12.43
N ASN A 25 -13.34 5.11 12.48
CA ASN A 25 -13.76 5.80 13.70
C ASN A 25 -14.23 4.85 14.83
N LYS A 26 -14.44 3.55 14.52
CA LYS A 26 -14.83 2.52 15.49
C LYS A 26 -13.65 1.61 15.87
N MET A 27 -12.49 1.78 15.27
CA MET A 27 -11.32 0.96 15.56
C MET A 27 -10.63 1.46 16.82
N ALA A 28 -10.21 0.51 17.67
CA ALA A 28 -9.37 0.81 18.83
C ALA A 28 -7.88 0.78 18.44
N THR A 29 -7.49 -0.18 17.59
CA THR A 29 -6.14 -0.32 17.07
C THR A 29 -5.97 0.48 15.78
N PRO A 30 -4.85 1.20 15.57
CA PRO A 30 -4.59 1.87 14.30
C PRO A 30 -4.54 0.91 13.11
N LEU A 31 -4.95 1.40 11.94
CA LEU A 31 -4.83 0.69 10.68
C LEU A 31 -3.57 1.16 9.94
N LEU A 32 -2.74 0.22 9.54
CA LEU A 32 -1.65 0.42 8.57
C LEU A 32 -2.10 -0.07 7.20
N ILE A 33 -1.79 0.73 6.19
CA ILE A 33 -1.91 0.37 4.78
C ILE A 33 -0.52 0.30 4.17
N GLU A 34 -0.13 -0.88 3.69
CA GLU A 34 1.11 -1.05 2.93
C GLU A 34 0.77 -1.13 1.45
N THR A 35 1.11 -0.08 0.72
CA THR A 35 1.00 -0.05 -0.74
C THR A 35 2.24 -0.69 -1.34
N GLU A 36 2.03 -1.81 -2.03
CA GLU A 36 3.11 -2.60 -2.58
C GLU A 36 3.03 -2.68 -4.09
N LEU A 37 4.13 -2.32 -4.73
CA LEU A 37 4.35 -2.51 -6.16
C LEU A 37 5.30 -3.69 -6.39
N TYR A 38 4.77 -4.78 -6.95
CA TYR A 38 5.54 -5.94 -7.35
C TYR A 38 5.97 -5.84 -8.80
N PHE A 39 7.27 -5.97 -9.03
CA PHE A 39 7.87 -6.16 -10.35
C PHE A 39 8.14 -7.65 -10.55
N SER A 40 7.19 -8.33 -11.21
CA SER A 40 7.32 -9.71 -11.68
C SER A 40 7.31 -9.74 -13.23
N CYS A 41 6.97 -10.86 -13.87
CA CYS A 41 6.61 -10.88 -15.30
C CYS A 41 5.58 -9.80 -15.65
N LEU A 42 4.65 -9.54 -14.73
CA LEU A 42 3.66 -8.48 -14.80
C LEU A 42 3.77 -7.56 -13.59
N ILE A 43 3.42 -6.29 -13.76
CA ILE A 43 3.33 -5.35 -12.64
C ILE A 43 2.06 -5.67 -11.85
N LYS A 44 2.20 -5.94 -10.56
CA LYS A 44 1.06 -6.12 -9.64
C LYS A 44 1.08 -5.02 -8.59
N LYS A 45 -0.10 -4.46 -8.33
CA LYS A 45 -0.34 -3.46 -7.29
C LYS A 45 -1.17 -4.11 -6.20
N VAL A 46 -0.76 -3.97 -4.95
CA VAL A 46 -1.46 -4.55 -3.81
C VAL A 46 -1.52 -3.55 -2.67
N CYS A 47 -2.67 -3.43 -2.04
CA CYS A 47 -2.83 -2.73 -0.76
C CYS A 47 -3.01 -3.80 0.32
N HIS A 48 -2.05 -3.91 1.24
CA HIS A 48 -2.18 -4.75 2.41
C HIS A 48 -2.70 -3.92 3.58
N PHE A 49 -3.57 -4.52 4.38
CA PHE A 49 -4.22 -3.86 5.50
C PHE A 49 -3.92 -4.66 6.77
N ARG A 50 -3.37 -3.98 7.78
CA ARG A 50 -3.00 -4.61 9.05
C ARG A 50 -3.32 -3.68 10.21
N GLU A 51 -4.01 -4.21 11.22
CA GLU A 51 -4.16 -3.52 12.50
C GLU A 51 -2.85 -3.64 13.29
N THR A 52 -2.27 -2.52 13.73
CA THR A 52 -1.00 -2.54 14.46
C THR A 52 -0.81 -1.28 15.31
N GLU A 53 -0.18 -1.44 16.47
CA GLU A 53 0.26 -0.33 17.33
C GLU A 53 1.69 0.13 16.99
N ASP A 54 2.46 -0.69 16.26
CA ASP A 54 3.80 -0.36 15.80
C ASP A 54 3.72 0.55 14.56
N VAL A 55 3.62 1.85 14.82
CA VAL A 55 3.40 2.87 13.79
C VAL A 55 4.52 3.90 13.67
N GLU A 56 5.58 3.76 14.45
CA GLU A 56 6.63 4.77 14.59
C GLU A 56 7.33 5.11 13.27
N ASN A 57 7.45 4.11 12.38
CA ASN A 57 8.15 4.25 11.10
C ASN A 57 7.22 4.52 9.90
N TYR A 58 5.93 4.76 10.14
CA TYR A 58 4.94 4.92 9.07
C TYR A 58 4.40 6.35 8.97
N THR A 59 4.04 6.75 7.75
CA THR A 59 3.48 8.08 7.53
C THR A 59 2.03 8.11 7.99
N ARG A 60 1.72 9.02 8.91
CA ARG A 60 0.35 9.23 9.38
C ARG A 60 -0.50 9.92 8.31
N VAL A 61 -1.68 9.36 8.01
CA VAL A 61 -2.69 9.96 7.12
C VAL A 61 -3.69 10.80 7.92
N LYS A 62 -4.21 10.20 8.99
CA LYS A 62 -5.10 10.84 9.96
C LYS A 62 -4.99 10.10 11.31
N GLU A 63 -5.75 10.51 12.32
CA GLU A 63 -5.89 9.73 13.56
C GLU A 63 -6.35 8.30 13.26
N GLY A 64 -5.63 7.32 13.80
CA GLY A 64 -5.87 5.88 13.62
C GLY A 64 -5.57 5.31 12.23
N LEU A 65 -4.93 6.06 11.31
CA LEU A 65 -4.60 5.57 9.97
C LEU A 65 -3.18 5.97 9.53
N PHE A 66 -2.41 4.97 9.14
CA PHE A 66 -1.03 5.08 8.68
C PHE A 66 -0.85 4.43 7.31
N ILE A 67 0.15 4.89 6.57
CA ILE A 67 0.47 4.39 5.25
C ILE A 67 1.99 4.18 5.10
N HIS A 68 2.33 3.12 4.36
CA HIS A 68 3.67 2.79 3.93
C HIS A 68 3.66 2.46 2.43
N PHE A 69 4.80 2.69 1.77
CA PHE A 69 5.02 2.26 0.39
C PHE A 69 6.25 1.38 0.33
N ARG A 70 6.15 0.25 -0.36
CA ARG A 70 7.29 -0.60 -0.70
C ARG A 70 7.23 -1.05 -2.15
N ALA A 71 8.40 -1.20 -2.75
CA ALA A 71 8.55 -1.73 -4.09
C ALA A 71 9.45 -2.97 -4.04
N THR A 72 8.93 -4.09 -4.54
CA THR A 72 9.54 -5.42 -4.43
C THR A 72 9.74 -6.00 -5.82
N MET A 73 10.87 -6.65 -6.07
CA MET A 73 11.16 -7.30 -7.36
C MET A 73 11.49 -8.77 -7.15
N THR A 74 11.00 -9.63 -8.04
CA THR A 74 11.35 -11.06 -8.07
C THR A 74 12.51 -11.31 -9.04
N ARG A 75 13.39 -12.27 -8.71
CA ARG A 75 14.73 -12.34 -9.31
C ARG A 75 14.79 -12.87 -10.75
N LYS A 76 13.78 -13.58 -11.26
CA LYS A 76 13.69 -14.04 -12.65
C LYS A 76 12.30 -14.59 -12.91
N CYS A 77 11.75 -14.26 -14.07
CA CYS A 77 10.49 -14.78 -14.53
C CYS A 77 10.75 -15.47 -15.88
N SER A 78 11.32 -16.67 -15.83
CA SER A 78 11.31 -17.60 -16.96
C SER A 78 9.97 -18.30 -16.94
N ILE A 79 9.24 -18.33 -18.06
CA ILE A 79 7.98 -19.08 -18.20
C ILE A 79 8.20 -20.59 -17.92
N GLU A 80 9.44 -21.06 -18.00
CA GLU A 80 9.88 -22.43 -17.69
C GLU A 80 9.97 -22.74 -16.17
N ASP A 81 9.98 -21.74 -15.29
CA ASP A 81 10.20 -21.91 -13.84
C ASP A 81 8.92 -21.96 -13.00
N PHE A 82 7.74 -22.17 -13.61
CA PHE A 82 6.44 -22.17 -12.91
C PHE A 82 6.32 -23.25 -11.82
N ASP A 83 7.27 -24.19 -11.74
CA ASP A 83 7.18 -25.39 -10.89
C ASP A 83 8.15 -25.42 -9.69
N LYS A 84 8.93 -24.37 -9.43
CA LYS A 84 9.81 -24.33 -8.24
C LYS A 84 9.83 -22.98 -7.54
N ASP A 85 9.28 -23.01 -6.34
CA ASP A 85 9.39 -22.08 -5.22
C ASP A 85 10.80 -21.46 -5.05
N ASN A 86 11.13 -20.45 -5.85
CA ASN A 86 12.37 -19.68 -5.79
C ASN A 86 12.10 -18.17 -5.94
N THR A 87 11.02 -17.70 -5.33
CA THR A 87 10.67 -16.28 -5.33
C THR A 87 11.34 -15.59 -4.14
N ALA A 88 12.65 -15.34 -4.24
CA ALA A 88 13.31 -14.44 -3.31
C ALA A 88 12.95 -12.99 -3.69
N ASP A 89 12.21 -12.31 -2.82
CA ASP A 89 11.84 -10.91 -2.94
C ASP A 89 13.03 -10.02 -2.58
N PHE A 90 13.43 -9.13 -3.49
CA PHE A 90 14.48 -8.13 -3.24
C PHE A 90 13.86 -6.72 -3.21
N PRO A 91 14.08 -5.93 -2.15
CA PRO A 91 13.61 -4.56 -2.11
C PRO A 91 14.33 -3.72 -3.17
N ILE A 92 13.57 -2.92 -3.91
CA ILE A 92 14.18 -2.00 -4.89
C ILE A 92 14.88 -0.85 -4.16
N VAL A 93 16.19 -0.71 -4.40
CA VAL A 93 17.06 0.26 -3.71
C VAL A 93 16.60 1.71 -3.91
N LYS A 94 16.01 2.04 -5.06
CA LYS A 94 15.45 3.38 -5.35
C LYS A 94 13.92 3.31 -5.45
N GLN A 95 13.24 3.42 -4.31
CA GLN A 95 11.77 3.39 -4.26
C GLN A 95 11.10 4.68 -4.74
N LYS A 96 11.76 5.83 -4.57
CA LYS A 96 11.18 7.16 -4.83
C LYS A 96 10.50 7.30 -6.20
N PRO A 97 11.03 6.81 -7.33
CA PRO A 97 10.36 6.90 -8.63
C PRO A 97 8.98 6.23 -8.65
N TYR A 98 8.80 5.17 -7.85
CA TYR A 98 7.64 4.29 -7.87
C TYR A 98 6.56 4.62 -6.84
N ILE A 99 6.72 5.71 -6.09
CA ILE A 99 5.68 6.15 -5.15
C ILE A 99 4.45 6.62 -5.94
N PRO A 100 3.25 6.14 -5.60
CA PRO A 100 2.02 6.49 -6.30
C PRO A 100 1.68 7.98 -6.15
N LYS A 101 0.86 8.49 -7.06
CA LYS A 101 0.26 9.83 -6.94
C LYS A 101 -0.96 9.83 -6.02
N TRP A 102 -1.73 8.74 -6.03
CA TRP A 102 -2.94 8.60 -5.24
C TRP A 102 -3.16 7.19 -4.72
N VAL A 103 -3.91 7.09 -3.62
CA VAL A 103 -4.36 5.85 -2.98
C VAL A 103 -5.83 6.00 -2.60
N ASN A 104 -6.67 5.06 -3.00
CA ASN A 104 -8.07 4.99 -2.61
C ASN A 104 -8.27 3.85 -1.60
N ILE A 105 -9.06 4.11 -0.58
CA ILE A 105 -9.32 3.19 0.54
C ILE A 105 -10.84 3.09 0.72
N ASP A 106 -11.34 1.86 0.75
CA ASP A 106 -12.73 1.56 0.99
C ASP A 106 -12.89 0.39 1.99
N TYR A 107 -14.12 0.21 2.48
CA TYR A 107 -14.51 -0.89 3.34
C TYR A 107 -15.86 -1.43 2.88
N ALA A 108 -15.85 -2.61 2.28
CA ALA A 108 -17.01 -3.25 1.68
C ALA A 108 -16.99 -4.74 1.96
N GLY A 109 -18.16 -5.36 2.14
CA GLY A 109 -18.23 -6.81 2.40
C GLY A 109 -17.54 -7.27 3.69
N ASN A 110 -17.40 -6.38 4.69
CA ASN A 110 -16.61 -6.59 5.92
C ASN A 110 -15.10 -6.73 5.70
N GLU A 111 -14.59 -6.25 4.57
CA GLU A 111 -13.17 -6.29 4.24
C GLU A 111 -12.65 -4.91 3.84
N TRP A 112 -11.37 -4.67 4.14
CA TRP A 112 -10.66 -3.51 3.64
C TRP A 112 -10.27 -3.73 2.18
N THR A 113 -10.51 -2.72 1.36
CA THR A 113 -10.07 -2.72 -0.03
C THR A 113 -9.35 -1.42 -0.35
N GLY A 114 -8.45 -1.48 -1.31
CA GLY A 114 -7.76 -0.30 -1.77
C GLY A 114 -7.03 -0.52 -3.07
N GLU A 115 -6.70 0.59 -3.69
CA GLU A 115 -6.00 0.66 -4.96
C GLU A 115 -5.15 1.92 -5.00
N PHE A 116 -4.17 1.95 -5.91
CA PHE A 116 -3.32 3.10 -6.09
C PHE A 116 -2.88 3.28 -7.54
N GLY A 117 -2.50 4.50 -7.89
CA GLY A 117 -2.18 4.86 -9.26
C GLY A 117 -1.12 5.94 -9.42
N TYR A 118 -0.77 6.15 -10.68
CA TYR A 118 0.33 7.02 -11.12
C TYR A 118 -0.12 8.09 -12.12
N ALA A 119 -1.21 7.83 -12.84
CA ALA A 119 -1.90 8.82 -13.65
C ALA A 119 -2.81 9.68 -12.76
N GLU A 120 -3.09 10.89 -13.20
CA GLU A 120 -4.05 11.79 -12.56
C GLU A 120 -5.49 11.37 -12.82
#